data_AF-A0A8T5XVH9-F1
#
_entry.id   AF-A0A8T5XVH9-F1
#
_cell.length_a   1.000
_cell.length_b   1.000
_cell.length_c   1.000
_cell.angle_alpha   90.00
_cell.angle_beta   90.00
_cell.angle_gamma   90.00
#
_symmetry.space_group_name_H-M   'P 1'
#
loop_
_entity.id
_entity.type
_entity.pdbx_description
1 polymer ?
#
loop_
_entity_poly.entity_id
_entity_poly.type
_entity_poly.pdbx_seq_one_letter_code
_entity_poly.pdbx_strand_id
1 'polypeptide(L)' 'MGLADNKDNLLLQIMSERFEEGVKCPHCKSTYVIKHGKYQGKQRYKYKEYQKTLSDVTLTPFEYSKKSLIK' A
#
# COMPACT_ATOMS: atom_id res chain seq x y z
N MET A 1 18.68 17.84 13.41
CA MET A 1 18.89 16.54 12.74
C MET A 1 18.19 16.59 11.40
N GLY A 2 18.95 16.76 10.32
CA GLY A 2 18.40 16.81 8.97
C GLY A 2 18.02 15.41 8.52
N LEU A 3 16.75 15.20 8.18
CA LEU A 3 16.30 14.02 7.45
C LEU A 3 16.70 14.25 6.01
N ALA A 4 17.74 13.55 5.56
CA ALA A 4 18.11 13.53 4.16
C ALA A 4 16.94 12.92 3.38
N ASP A 5 16.30 13.75 2.55
CA ASP A 5 15.31 13.37 1.56
C ASP A 5 15.96 12.49 0.49
N ASN A 6 16.23 11.22 0.83
CA ASN A 6 16.53 10.21 -0.17
C ASN A 6 15.23 9.89 -0.89
N LYS A 7 15.10 10.40 -2.12
CA LYS A 7 14.01 10.13 -3.07
C LYS A 7 13.90 8.66 -3.51
N ASP A 8 14.48 7.73 -2.74
CA ASP A 8 14.85 6.41 -3.21
C ASP A 8 13.80 5.33 -2.94
N ASN A 9 12.70 5.61 -2.25
CA ASN A 9 11.57 4.66 -2.20
C ASN A 9 10.24 5.36 -1.86
N LEU A 10 9.70 6.09 -2.83
CA LEU A 10 8.36 6.70 -2.73
C LEU A 10 7.28 5.69 -2.30
N LEU A 11 7.42 4.43 -2.72
CA LEU A 11 6.51 3.35 -2.32
C LEU A 11 6.58 3.07 -0.80
N LEU A 12 7.78 3.05 -0.21
CA LEU A 12 7.94 2.86 1.23
C LEU A 12 7.35 4.02 2.02
N GLN A 13 7.52 5.25 1.55
CA GLN A 13 6.94 6.44 2.20
C GLN A 13 5.41 6.40 2.20
N ILE A 14 4.81 6.08 1.04
CA ILE A 14 3.34 5.92 0.94
C ILE A 14 2.85 4.83 1.91
N MET A 15 3.59 3.72 2.02
CA MET A 15 3.23 2.62 2.91
C MET A 15 3.37 3.01 4.38
N SER A 16 4.45 3.69 4.77
CA SER A 16 4.65 4.10 6.17
C SER A 16 3.58 5.07 6.63
N GLU A 17 3.22 6.07 5.80
CA GLU A 17 2.21 7.06 6.14
C GLU A 17 0.79 6.46 6.18
N ARG A 18 0.47 5.53 5.27
CA ARG A 18 -0.89 4.95 5.21
C ARG A 18 -1.12 3.80 6.16
N PHE A 19 -0.08 3.04 6.47
CA PHE A 19 -0.18 1.81 7.25
C PHE A 19 0.48 1.91 8.63
N GLU A 20 0.76 3.13 9.11
CA GLU A 20 1.26 3.37 10.47
C GLU A 20 0.35 2.72 11.52
N GLU A 21 -0.98 2.88 11.38
CA GLU A 21 -1.98 2.25 12.24
C GLU A 21 -2.44 0.86 11.76
N GLY A 22 -1.71 0.26 10.81
CA GLY A 22 -2.06 -0.99 10.15
C GLY A 22 -2.95 -0.81 8.92
N VAL A 23 -3.05 -1.88 8.12
CA VAL A 23 -3.80 -1.89 6.86
C VAL A 23 -5.31 -1.99 7.16
N LYS A 24 -6.05 -0.92 6.86
CA LYS A 24 -7.51 -0.84 7.07
C LYS A 24 -8.25 -0.83 5.74
N CYS A 25 -9.47 -1.38 5.75
CA CYS A 25 -10.34 -1.29 4.59
C CYS A 25 -10.86 0.13 4.39
N PRO A 26 -10.74 0.74 3.19
CA PRO A 26 -11.31 2.06 2.94
C PRO A 26 -12.83 2.02 2.86
N HIS A 27 -13.43 0.86 2.62
CA HIS A 27 -14.89 0.72 2.51
C HIS A 27 -15.56 0.48 3.87
N CYS A 28 -14.99 -0.40 4.70
CA CYS A 28 -15.62 -0.78 5.97
C CYS A 28 -14.81 -0.43 7.22
N LYS A 29 -13.59 0.10 7.07
CA LYS A 29 -12.66 0.41 8.16
C LYS A 29 -12.19 -0.77 9.00
N SER A 30 -12.55 -2.01 8.64
CA SER A 30 -12.07 -3.22 9.28
C SER A 30 -10.55 -3.38 9.10
N THR A 31 -9.87 -3.77 10.16
CA THR A 31 -8.44 -4.13 10.19
C THR A 31 -8.21 -5.61 9.83
N TYR A 32 -9.28 -6.38 9.59
CA TYR A 32 -9.20 -7.79 9.21
C TYR A 32 -8.82 -7.97 7.73
N VAL A 33 -7.52 -7.83 7.47
CA VAL A 33 -6.89 -8.08 6.18
C VAL A 33 -5.86 -9.20 6.25
N ILE A 34 -5.76 -9.95 5.16
CA ILE A 34 -4.73 -10.97 4.97
C ILE A 34 -3.81 -10.57 3.81
N LYS A 35 -2.53 -10.98 3.88
CA LYS A 35 -1.60 -10.84 2.75
C LYS A 35 -2.02 -11.80 1.64
N HIS A 36 -2.18 -11.28 0.42
CA HIS A 36 -2.69 -12.01 -0.74
C HIS A 36 -1.69 -11.96 -1.92
N GLY A 37 -0.47 -12.45 -1.65
CA GLY A 37 0.61 -12.49 -2.63
C GLY A 37 1.11 -11.12 -3.06
N LYS A 38 1.97 -11.10 -4.08
CA LYS A 38 2.54 -9.88 -4.66
C LYS A 38 2.26 -9.85 -6.16
N TYR A 39 2.07 -8.67 -6.73
CA TYR A 39 1.94 -8.46 -8.17
C TYR A 39 2.84 -7.31 -8.60
N GLN A 40 3.74 -7.56 -9.56
CA GLN A 40 4.71 -6.56 -10.05
C GLN A 40 5.49 -5.88 -8.91
N GLY A 41 5.93 -6.66 -7.91
CA GLY A 41 6.66 -6.15 -6.74
C GLY A 41 5.79 -5.48 -5.66
N LYS A 42 4.52 -5.18 -5.95
CA LYS A 42 3.56 -4.58 -5.01
C LYS A 42 2.88 -5.66 -4.18
N GLN A 43 2.82 -5.48 -2.86
CA GLN A 43 2.06 -6.35 -1.98
C GLN A 43 0.56 -6.15 -2.23
N ARG A 44 -0.19 -7.26 -2.27
CA ARG A 44 -1.64 -7.25 -2.30
C ARG A 44 -2.17 -7.74 -0.96
N TYR A 45 -3.26 -7.15 -0.50
CA TYR A 45 -3.99 -7.58 0.69
C TYR A 45 -5.42 -7.90 0.27
N LYS A 46 -6.07 -8.81 1.00
CA LYS A 46 -7.47 -9.20 0.78
C LYS A 46 -8.25 -8.97 2.07
N TYR A 47 -9.40 -8.31 1.95
CA TYR A 47 -10.34 -8.17 3.06
C TYR A 47 -11.03 -9.50 3.32
N LYS A 48 -11.13 -9.91 4.59
CA LYS A 48 -11.80 -11.16 4.95
C LYS A 48 -13.32 -11.07 4.77
N GLU A 49 -13.91 -9.91 5.06
CA GLU A 49 -15.36 -9.69 5.07
C GLU A 49 -16.00 -9.69 3.67
N TYR A 50 -15.38 -9.02 2.68
CA TYR A 50 -15.96 -8.85 1.33
C TYR A 50 -15.08 -9.40 0.20
N GLN A 51 -13.97 -10.05 0.56
CA GLN A 51 -13.03 -10.68 -0.37
C GLN A 51 -12.41 -9.77 -1.43
N LYS A 52 -12.61 -8.44 -1.36
CA LYS A 52 -11.95 -7.47 -2.22
C LYS A 52 -10.46 -7.40 -1.91
N THR A 53 -9.66 -7.12 -2.93
CA THR A 53 -8.21 -6.93 -2.77
C THR A 53 -7.81 -5.48 -2.91
N LEU A 54 -6.83 -5.05 -2.13
CA LEU A 54 -6.10 -3.80 -2.32
C LEU A 54 -4.61 -4.07 -2.53
N SER A 55 -3.90 -3.06 -2.99
CA SER A 55 -2.44 -3.03 -3.05
C SER A 55 -1.88 -1.88 -2.21
N ASP A 56 -0.56 -1.82 -2.07
CA ASP A 56 0.14 -0.72 -1.38
C ASP A 56 -0.20 0.68 -1.94
N VAL A 57 -0.60 0.74 -3.23
CA VAL A 57 -0.91 1.99 -3.95
C VAL A 57 -2.39 2.16 -4.26
N THR A 58 -3.27 1.32 -3.73
CA THR A 58 -4.71 1.45 -3.94
C THR A 58 -5.23 2.75 -3.35
N LEU A 59 -6.10 3.48 -4.06
CA LEU A 59 -6.55 4.84 -3.71
C LEU A 59 -5.44 5.89 -3.68
N THR A 60 -4.30 5.64 -4.33
CA THR A 60 -3.30 6.68 -4.61
C THR A 60 -3.39 7.08 -6.08
N PRO A 61 -2.87 8.25 -6.47
CA PRO A 61 -2.72 8.61 -7.88
C PRO A 61 -1.92 7.59 -8.72
N PHE A 62 -1.20 6.66 -8.07
CA PHE A 62 -0.37 5.65 -8.71
C PHE A 62 -1.03 4.27 -8.85
N GLU A 63 -2.30 4.11 -8.47
CA GLU A 63 -3.00 2.80 -8.49
C GLU A 63 -2.94 2.12 -9.87
N TYR A 64 -3.20 2.89 -10.92
CA TYR A 64 -3.16 2.42 -12.32
C TYR A 64 -1.87 2.79 -13.04
N SER A 65 -0.90 3.35 -12.32
CA SER A 65 0.38 3.73 -12.92
C SER A 65 1.22 2.50 -13.21
N LYS A 66 1.72 2.43 -14.45
CA LYS A 66 2.71 1.43 -14.90
C LYS A 66 4.14 1.81 -14.51
N LYS A 67 4.35 3.00 -13.94
CA LYS A 67 5.68 3.42 -13.48
C LYS A 67 6.04 2.62 -12.23
N SER A 68 7.28 2.10 -12.20
CA SER A 68 7.84 1.54 -10.98
C SER A 68 8.06 2.67 -9.98
N LEU A 69 7.58 2.48 -8.74
CA LEU A 69 7.82 3.40 -7.62
C LEU A 69 8.96 2.92 -6.70
N ILE A 70 9.57 1.79 -7.06
CA ILE A 70 10.79 1.24 -6.49
C ILE A 70 11.84 1.40 -7.58
N LYS A 71 12.96 2.06 -7.29
CA LYS A 71 14.03 2.31 -8.26
C LYS A 71 15.34 1.69 -7.78
#